data_AF-A0A397BM26-F1
#
_entry.id   AF-A0A397BM26-F1
#
_cell.length_a   1.000
_cell.length_b   1.000
_cell.length_c   1.000
_cell.angle_alpha   90.00
_cell.angle_beta   90.00
_cell.angle_gamma   90.00
#
_symmetry.space_group_name_H-M   'P 1'
#
loop_
_entity.id
_entity.type
_entity.pdbx_description
1 polymer ?
#
loop_
_entity_poly.entity_id
_entity_poly.type
_entity_poly.pdbx_seq_one_letter_code
_entity_poly.pdbx_strand_id
1 'polypeptide(L)'
;MPSTLLQFQSFTSSPNVSFFQKLAQLKLDTYQLSDATQVGPAVPNCSTKHEWRVPGVLVNTNTLEDFKNLDKVRLLNDAKARLRHAIDGFNPLGLQTFVLCTFADLKTHTYWYRFAFPAVVPSPGAYQLQTWTPANSFLSLPHQQSIVRQLINRRHVHDEVTSANFPAAFIFDLTSSTVYDLEDLHSLSPPSALVFGFVDP
;
A
#
# COMPACT_ATOMS: atom_id res chain seq x y z
N MET A 1 23.72 20.47 14.37
CA MET A 1 23.78 19.01 14.15
C MET A 1 23.58 18.75 12.67
N PRO A 2 24.35 17.86 12.02
CA PRO A 2 24.12 17.56 10.62
C PRO A 2 22.75 16.88 10.48
N SER A 3 21.82 17.52 9.76
CA SER A 3 20.55 16.92 9.38
C SER A 3 20.80 15.83 8.36
N THR A 4 20.51 14.58 8.70
CA THR A 4 20.65 13.45 7.77
C THR A 4 19.40 13.34 6.92
N LEU A 5 19.54 13.04 5.63
CA LEU A 5 18.39 12.81 4.76
C LEU A 5 17.75 11.46 5.07
N LEU A 6 16.43 11.44 5.25
CA LEU A 6 15.68 10.20 5.48
C LEU A 6 15.75 9.31 4.22
N GLN A 7 16.22 8.08 4.41
CA GLN A 7 16.28 7.06 3.37
C GLN A 7 15.17 6.03 3.59
N PHE A 8 14.64 5.49 2.50
CA PHE A 8 13.57 4.49 2.51
C PHE A 8 14.11 3.18 1.95
N GLN A 9 13.65 2.06 2.53
CA GLN A 9 13.95 0.74 2.00
C GLN A 9 13.00 0.40 0.84
N SER A 10 13.54 -0.24 -0.20
CA SER A 10 12.73 -0.72 -1.31
C SER A 10 11.87 -1.92 -0.90
N PHE A 11 10.63 -1.93 -1.35
CA PHE A 11 9.72 -3.07 -1.18
C PHE A 11 10.22 -4.33 -1.90
N THR A 12 9.94 -5.48 -1.29
CA THR A 12 10.12 -6.79 -1.92
C THR A 12 8.77 -7.40 -2.22
N SER A 13 8.65 -8.06 -3.37
CA SER A 13 7.42 -8.74 -3.79
C SER A 13 7.53 -10.24 -3.59
N SER A 14 6.47 -10.87 -3.06
CA SER A 14 6.37 -12.33 -2.92
C SER A 14 5.00 -12.82 -3.41
N PRO A 15 4.80 -12.99 -4.73
CA PRO A 15 3.54 -13.51 -5.26
C PRO A 15 3.36 -14.99 -4.88
N ASN A 16 2.19 -15.35 -4.34
CA ASN A 16 1.85 -16.74 -4.05
C ASN A 16 1.67 -17.55 -5.35
N VAL A 17 1.96 -18.86 -5.33
CA VAL A 17 1.75 -19.75 -6.49
C VAL A 17 0.30 -19.76 -6.97
N SER A 18 -0.67 -19.67 -6.04
CA SER A 18 -2.10 -19.63 -6.36
C SER A 18 -2.48 -18.42 -7.22
N PHE A 19 -1.75 -17.31 -7.12
CA PHE A 19 -1.94 -16.14 -7.97
C PHE A 19 -1.72 -16.49 -9.45
N PHE A 20 -0.63 -17.19 -9.78
CA PHE A 20 -0.32 -17.55 -11.18
C PHE A 20 -1.30 -18.58 -11.74
N GLN A 21 -1.76 -19.52 -10.91
CA GLN A 21 -2.82 -20.46 -11.29
C GLN A 21 -4.11 -19.73 -11.63
N LYS A 22 -4.51 -18.75 -10.81
CA LYS A 22 -5.70 -17.95 -11.07
C LYS A 22 -5.54 -17.04 -12.29
N LEU A 23 -4.35 -16.46 -12.48
CA LEU A 23 -4.03 -15.66 -13.66
C LEU A 23 -4.15 -16.49 -14.95
N ALA A 24 -3.66 -17.74 -14.95
CA ALA A 24 -3.78 -18.63 -16.10
C ALA A 24 -5.24 -18.97 -16.43
N GLN A 25 -6.05 -19.28 -15.42
CA GLN A 25 -7.49 -19.51 -15.58
C GLN A 25 -8.18 -18.27 -16.19
N LEU A 26 -7.97 -17.09 -15.60
CA LEU A 26 -8.57 -15.85 -16.10
C LEU A 26 -8.09 -15.50 -17.51
N LYS A 27 -6.83 -15.80 -17.86
CA LYS A 27 -6.30 -15.59 -19.20
C LYS A 27 -6.98 -16.47 -20.24
N LEU A 28 -7.30 -17.72 -19.91
CA LEU A 28 -8.03 -18.64 -20.79
C LEU A 28 -9.52 -18.28 -20.89
N ASP A 29 -10.16 -18.05 -19.75
CA ASP A 29 -11.63 -17.95 -19.69
C ASP A 29 -12.14 -16.55 -20.04
N THR A 30 -11.42 -15.50 -19.60
CA THR A 30 -11.93 -14.11 -19.60
C THR A 30 -11.10 -13.19 -20.49
N TYR A 31 -9.78 -13.14 -20.31
CA TYR A 31 -8.96 -12.12 -20.98
C TYR A 31 -8.61 -12.48 -22.42
N GLN A 32 -8.43 -13.76 -22.73
CA GLN A 32 -8.10 -14.27 -24.07
C GLN A 32 -6.95 -13.48 -24.72
N LEU A 33 -7.26 -12.60 -25.68
CA LEU A 33 -6.31 -11.75 -26.42
C LEU A 33 -6.28 -10.28 -25.95
N SER A 34 -6.98 -9.93 -24.87
CA SER A 34 -7.02 -8.56 -24.36
C SER A 34 -5.79 -8.23 -23.51
N ASP A 35 -5.06 -7.17 -23.91
CA ASP A 35 -3.97 -6.56 -23.13
C ASP A 35 -4.46 -5.36 -22.29
N ALA A 36 -5.79 -5.21 -22.14
CA ALA A 36 -6.35 -4.12 -21.36
C ALA A 36 -5.91 -4.22 -19.89
N THR A 37 -5.60 -3.06 -19.30
CA THR A 37 -5.23 -2.95 -17.89
C THR A 37 -6.39 -3.41 -17.00
N GLN A 38 -6.13 -4.35 -16.10
CA GLN A 38 -7.15 -4.91 -15.23
C GLN A 38 -7.00 -4.38 -13.81
N VAL A 39 -8.12 -3.98 -13.22
CA VAL A 39 -8.23 -3.79 -11.78
C VAL A 39 -8.54 -5.17 -11.20
N GLY A 40 -7.68 -5.67 -10.31
CA GLY A 40 -7.90 -6.99 -9.71
C GLY A 40 -9.27 -7.06 -9.02
N PRO A 41 -9.92 -8.24 -9.00
CA PRO A 41 -11.19 -8.39 -8.31
C PRO A 41 -11.02 -8.01 -6.84
N ALA A 42 -12.00 -7.27 -6.29
CA ALA A 42 -12.06 -7.04 -4.85
C ALA A 42 -12.21 -8.40 -4.16
N VAL A 43 -11.13 -8.90 -3.56
CA VAL A 43 -11.19 -10.12 -2.75
C VAL A 43 -12.17 -9.82 -1.61
N PRO A 44 -13.17 -10.67 -1.28
CA PRO A 44 -14.20 -10.26 -0.33
C PRO A 44 -13.70 -10.07 1.11
N ASN A 45 -12.76 -10.89 1.62
CA ASN A 45 -12.39 -10.88 3.05
C ASN A 45 -10.86 -10.90 3.27
N CYS A 46 -10.34 -10.16 4.27
CA CYS A 46 -8.97 -10.40 4.74
C CYS A 46 -8.93 -11.80 5.36
N SER A 47 -8.10 -12.69 4.83
CA SER A 47 -8.01 -14.04 5.37
C SER A 47 -7.26 -14.06 6.70
N THR A 48 -6.40 -13.06 6.96
CA THR A 48 -5.52 -13.08 8.13
C THR A 48 -5.41 -11.73 8.85
N LYS A 49 -5.05 -11.81 10.13
CA LYS A 49 -4.88 -10.68 11.07
C LYS A 49 -3.77 -9.69 10.66
N HIS A 50 -2.82 -10.12 9.83
CA HIS A 50 -1.64 -9.34 9.45
C HIS A 50 -1.64 -8.97 7.96
N GLU A 51 -2.81 -9.01 7.32
CA GLU A 51 -2.97 -8.57 5.94
C GLU A 51 -3.58 -7.16 5.90
N TRP A 52 -2.95 -6.30 5.11
CA TRP A 52 -3.48 -5.02 4.67
C TRP A 52 -3.67 -5.04 3.17
N ARG A 53 -4.80 -4.50 2.72
CA ARG A 53 -5.15 -4.46 1.31
C ARG A 53 -4.67 -3.17 0.70
N VAL A 54 -3.98 -3.32 -0.42
CA VAL A 54 -3.47 -2.19 -1.20
C VAL A 54 -4.06 -2.28 -2.60
N PRO A 55 -4.69 -1.22 -3.12
CA PRO A 55 -5.18 -1.21 -4.48
C PRO A 55 -3.99 -1.27 -5.46
N GLY A 56 -4.07 -2.18 -6.42
CA GLY A 56 -3.02 -2.37 -7.42
C GLY A 56 -3.57 -2.62 -8.80
N VAL A 57 -2.70 -2.51 -9.79
CA VAL A 57 -3.06 -2.62 -11.19
C VAL A 57 -2.26 -3.71 -11.87
N LEU A 58 -2.97 -4.60 -12.56
CA LEU A 58 -2.40 -5.72 -13.28
C LEU A 58 -2.36 -5.40 -14.79
N VAL A 59 -1.17 -5.43 -15.37
CA VAL A 59 -0.94 -5.29 -16.80
C VAL A 59 -0.42 -6.63 -17.31
N ASN A 60 -1.28 -7.40 -17.96
CA ASN A 60 -0.90 -8.68 -18.53
C ASN A 60 -0.68 -8.51 -20.04
N THR A 61 0.47 -8.97 -20.54
CA THR A 61 0.77 -8.99 -21.97
C THR A 61 0.62 -10.40 -22.55
N ASN A 62 0.27 -10.46 -23.83
CA ASN A 62 0.12 -11.73 -24.56
C ASN A 62 1.43 -12.26 -25.14
N THR A 63 2.35 -11.39 -25.54
CA THR A 63 3.66 -11.79 -26.07
C THR A 63 4.80 -11.43 -25.12
N LEU A 64 5.91 -12.18 -25.22
CA LEU A 64 7.13 -11.90 -24.47
C LEU A 64 7.81 -10.61 -24.95
N GLU A 65 7.64 -10.29 -26.24
CA GLU A 65 8.20 -9.09 -26.86
C GLU A 65 7.52 -7.83 -26.30
N ASP A 66 6.19 -7.84 -26.22
CA ASP A 66 5.43 -6.75 -25.61
C ASP A 66 5.80 -6.57 -24.14
N PHE A 67 6.01 -7.66 -23.40
CA PHE A 67 6.46 -7.60 -22.01
C PHE A 67 7.83 -6.92 -21.86
N LYS A 68 8.77 -7.20 -22.77
CA LYS A 68 10.10 -6.60 -22.77
C LYS A 68 10.06 -5.13 -23.20
N ASN A 69 9.18 -4.81 -24.15
CA ASN A 69 9.02 -3.48 -24.75
C ASN A 69 7.90 -2.65 -24.08
N LEU A 70 7.47 -3.01 -22.87
CA LEU A 70 6.49 -2.24 -22.11
C LEU A 70 6.91 -0.78 -21.99
N ASP A 71 5.97 0.12 -22.27
CA ASP A 71 6.16 1.57 -22.11
C ASP A 71 6.18 1.93 -20.61
N LYS A 72 7.36 1.83 -20.02
CA LYS A 72 7.63 2.16 -18.62
C LYS A 72 7.28 3.60 -18.29
N VAL A 73 7.43 4.51 -19.25
CA VAL A 73 7.16 5.94 -19.05
C VAL A 73 5.66 6.16 -18.91
N ARG A 74 4.86 5.55 -19.79
CA ARG A 74 3.40 5.59 -19.67
C ARG A 74 2.93 4.99 -18.35
N LEU A 75 3.41 3.80 -17.98
CA LEU A 75 3.03 3.15 -16.72
C LEU A 75 3.37 4.00 -15.49
N LEU A 76 4.52 4.68 -15.49
CA LEU A 76 4.93 5.59 -14.44
C LEU A 76 4.04 6.84 -14.40
N ASN A 77 3.71 7.42 -15.56
CA ASN A 77 2.83 8.58 -15.64
C ASN A 77 1.40 8.25 -15.16
N ASP A 78 0.87 7.08 -15.52
CA ASP A 78 -0.44 6.62 -15.05
C ASP A 78 -0.44 6.40 -13.53
N ALA A 79 0.63 5.80 -12.99
CA ALA A 79 0.82 5.66 -11.54
C ALA A 79 0.90 7.03 -10.84
N LYS A 80 1.64 7.99 -11.41
CA LYS A 80 1.74 9.36 -10.89
C LYS A 80 0.38 10.05 -10.89
N ALA A 81 -0.42 9.90 -11.95
CA ALA A 81 -1.76 10.49 -12.05
C ALA A 81 -2.69 9.91 -10.97
N ARG A 82 -2.65 8.60 -10.72
CA ARG A 82 -3.41 7.95 -9.65
C ARG A 82 -3.01 8.43 -8.26
N LEU A 83 -1.71 8.51 -7.97
CA LEU A 83 -1.22 9.03 -6.70
C LEU A 83 -1.61 10.49 -6.50
N ARG A 84 -1.50 11.32 -7.55
CA ARG A 84 -1.93 12.72 -7.52
C ARG A 84 -3.43 12.81 -7.19
N HIS A 85 -4.27 12.04 -7.88
CA HIS A 85 -5.71 12.02 -7.63
C HIS A 85 -6.04 11.54 -6.20
N ALA A 86 -5.31 10.56 -5.67
CA ALA A 86 -5.49 10.10 -4.28
C ALA A 86 -5.11 11.18 -3.25
N ILE A 87 -4.03 11.91 -3.50
CA ILE A 87 -3.60 13.04 -2.65
C ILE A 87 -4.64 14.16 -2.70
N ASP A 88 -5.05 14.57 -3.90
CA ASP A 88 -5.99 15.68 -4.09
C ASP A 88 -7.38 15.34 -3.53
N GLY A 89 -7.77 14.07 -3.56
CA GLY A 89 -9.01 13.55 -2.99
C GLY A 89 -8.93 13.10 -1.52
N PHE A 90 -7.79 13.33 -0.83
CA PHE A 90 -7.57 12.91 0.57
C PHE A 90 -7.91 11.44 0.86
N ASN A 91 -7.64 10.54 -0.09
CA ASN A 91 -7.94 9.11 0.07
C ASN A 91 -6.69 8.35 0.55
N PRO A 92 -6.62 7.94 1.83
CA PRO A 92 -5.43 7.29 2.40
C PRO A 92 -5.15 5.92 1.76
N LEU A 93 -6.18 5.18 1.35
CA LEU A 93 -6.01 3.87 0.70
C LEU A 93 -5.39 3.99 -0.69
N GLY A 94 -5.57 5.13 -1.36
CA GLY A 94 -4.99 5.40 -2.69
C GLY A 94 -3.54 5.85 -2.66
N LEU A 95 -2.98 6.20 -1.49
CA LEU A 95 -1.58 6.64 -1.34
C LEU A 95 -0.60 5.47 -1.51
N GLN A 96 -1.02 4.26 -1.16
CA GLN A 96 -0.27 3.05 -1.39
C GLN A 96 -0.85 2.36 -2.62
N THR A 97 0.00 2.11 -3.62
CA THR A 97 -0.41 1.36 -4.79
C THR A 97 0.78 0.60 -5.38
N PHE A 98 0.48 -0.39 -6.21
CA PHE A 98 1.48 -1.13 -6.95
C PHE A 98 1.02 -1.40 -8.38
N VAL A 99 1.99 -1.57 -9.27
CA VAL A 99 1.75 -2.00 -10.65
C VAL A 99 2.45 -3.34 -10.83
N LEU A 100 1.69 -4.34 -11.28
CA LEU A 100 2.18 -5.67 -11.57
C LEU A 100 2.08 -5.90 -13.08
N CYS A 101 3.23 -6.01 -13.73
CA CYS A 101 3.29 -6.40 -15.13
C CYS A 101 3.55 -7.90 -15.22
N THR A 102 2.78 -8.63 -16.02
CA THR A 102 2.92 -10.09 -16.18
C THR A 102 2.91 -10.51 -17.63
N PHE A 103 3.65 -11.57 -17.92
CA PHE A 103 3.54 -12.34 -19.14
C PHE A 103 3.48 -13.83 -18.76
N ALA A 104 2.37 -14.47 -19.12
CA ALA A 104 2.13 -15.88 -18.85
C ALA A 104 2.24 -16.70 -20.15
N ASP A 105 3.23 -17.60 -20.21
CA ASP A 105 3.33 -18.63 -21.24
C ASP A 105 2.63 -19.90 -20.74
N LEU A 106 1.39 -20.08 -21.21
CA LEU A 106 0.54 -21.20 -20.82
C LEU A 106 0.99 -22.53 -21.44
N LYS A 107 1.84 -22.52 -22.48
CA LYS A 107 2.33 -23.76 -23.09
C LYS A 107 3.42 -24.40 -22.24
N THR A 108 4.32 -23.58 -21.71
CA THR A 108 5.44 -24.05 -20.86
C THR A 108 5.15 -23.90 -19.37
N HIS A 109 3.99 -23.33 -19.00
CA HIS A 109 3.66 -22.93 -17.63
C HIS A 109 4.72 -22.00 -16.99
N THR A 110 5.35 -21.16 -17.81
CA THR A 110 6.36 -20.18 -17.36
C THR A 110 5.72 -18.80 -17.21
N TYR A 111 5.94 -18.17 -16.05
CA TYR A 111 5.39 -16.86 -15.73
C TYR A 111 6.50 -15.85 -15.50
N TRP A 112 6.47 -14.77 -16.27
CA TRP A 112 7.35 -13.63 -16.12
C TRP A 112 6.57 -12.50 -15.45
N TYR A 113 7.16 -11.88 -14.44
CA TYR A 113 6.50 -10.78 -13.74
C TYR A 113 7.50 -9.69 -13.32
N ARG A 114 6.99 -8.46 -13.18
CA ARG A 114 7.71 -7.33 -12.59
C ARG A 114 6.75 -6.51 -11.73
N PHE A 115 7.12 -6.31 -10.48
CA PHE A 115 6.46 -5.36 -9.60
C PHE A 115 7.09 -3.97 -9.71
N ALA A 116 6.26 -2.96 -9.63
CA ALA A 116 6.66 -1.58 -9.46
C ALA A 116 5.85 -0.97 -8.32
N PHE A 117 6.54 -0.33 -7.38
CA PHE A 117 5.97 0.38 -6.25
C PHE A 117 6.21 1.87 -6.48
N PRO A 118 5.27 2.58 -7.12
CA PRO A 118 5.43 4.01 -7.37
C PRO A 118 5.46 4.78 -6.06
N ALA A 119 6.48 5.62 -5.88
CA ALA A 119 6.65 6.47 -4.72
C ALA A 119 6.92 7.90 -5.17
N VAL A 120 6.46 8.86 -4.36
CA VAL A 120 6.71 10.29 -4.62
C VAL A 120 8.08 10.65 -4.06
N VAL A 121 8.97 11.10 -4.94
CA VAL A 121 10.25 11.68 -4.51
C VAL A 121 9.99 13.15 -4.13
N PRO A 122 10.29 13.55 -2.89
CA PRO A 122 10.07 14.93 -2.46
C PRO A 122 11.12 15.86 -3.08
N SER A 123 10.90 17.17 -2.98
CA SER A 123 11.88 18.16 -3.41
C SER A 123 13.21 18.02 -2.65
N PRO A 124 14.36 18.30 -3.28
CA PRO A 124 15.66 18.26 -2.61
C PRO A 124 15.65 19.10 -1.32
N GLY A 125 16.08 18.49 -0.20
CA GLY A 125 16.09 19.13 1.12
C GLY A 125 14.85 18.88 1.99
N ALA A 126 13.81 18.25 1.45
CA ALA A 126 12.70 17.72 2.26
C ALA A 126 13.11 16.43 3.00
N TYR A 127 12.38 16.09 4.07
CA TYR A 127 12.64 14.94 4.96
C TYR A 127 14.04 14.93 5.58
N GLN A 128 14.46 16.08 6.09
CA GLN A 128 15.60 16.16 6.99
C GLN A 128 15.23 15.55 8.34
N LEU A 129 15.93 14.47 8.69
CA LEU A 129 15.79 13.85 9.98
C LEU A 129 16.61 14.63 11.02
N GLN A 130 15.98 14.96 12.14
CA GLN A 130 16.67 15.54 13.28
C GLN A 130 17.32 14.45 14.14
N THR A 131 16.51 13.53 14.68
CA THR A 131 16.97 12.42 15.52
C THR A 131 16.05 11.21 15.41
N TRP A 132 16.63 10.01 15.47
CA TRP A 132 15.87 8.77 15.67
C TRP A 132 15.56 8.61 17.16
N THR A 133 14.28 8.41 17.49
CA THR A 133 13.85 8.12 18.87
C THR A 133 12.98 6.87 18.85
N PRO A 134 13.32 5.82 19.60
CA PRO A 134 12.46 4.65 19.76
C PRO A 134 11.06 5.01 20.25
N ALA A 135 10.03 4.35 19.72
CA ALA A 135 8.65 4.64 20.11
C ALA A 135 8.38 4.44 21.61
N ASN A 136 9.09 3.49 22.25
CA ASN A 136 8.95 3.20 23.67
C ASN A 136 9.57 4.27 24.59
N SER A 137 10.52 5.07 24.09
CA SER A 137 11.10 6.20 24.83
C SER A 137 10.37 7.50 24.54
N PHE A 138 9.81 7.66 23.34
CA PHE A 138 9.01 8.83 22.97
C PHE A 138 7.60 8.80 23.58
N LEU A 139 6.92 7.65 23.56
CA LEU A 139 5.55 7.50 24.05
C LEU A 139 5.52 6.98 25.50
N SER A 140 4.66 7.57 26.33
CA SER A 140 4.40 7.06 27.68
C SER A 140 3.68 5.70 27.65
N LEU A 141 3.84 4.88 28.70
CA LEU A 141 3.17 3.58 28.78
C LEU A 141 1.62 3.68 28.62
N PRO A 142 0.92 4.66 29.23
CA PRO A 142 -0.50 4.87 28.98
C PRO A 142 -0.82 5.13 27.50
N HIS A 143 -0.03 5.95 26.82
CA HIS A 143 -0.23 6.25 25.39
C HIS A 143 -0.03 4.98 24.53
N GLN A 144 1.03 4.21 24.80
CA GLN A 144 1.28 2.95 24.10
C GLN A 144 0.10 1.97 24.23
N GLN A 145 -0.42 1.79 25.45
CA GLN A 145 -1.58 0.94 25.69
C GLN A 145 -2.85 1.47 25.00
N SER A 146 -3.04 2.80 25.00
CA SER A 146 -4.19 3.44 24.36
C SER A 146 -4.20 3.20 22.85
N ILE A 147 -3.05 3.45 22.19
CA ILE A 147 -2.87 3.22 20.74
C ILE A 147 -3.18 1.76 20.39
N VAL A 148 -2.55 0.81 21.09
CA VAL A 148 -2.71 -0.62 20.79
C VAL A 148 -4.17 -1.05 20.98
N ARG A 149 -4.83 -0.64 22.07
CA ARG A 149 -6.24 -0.97 22.30
C ARG A 149 -7.15 -0.39 21.23
N GLN A 150 -6.97 0.88 20.86
CA GLN A 150 -7.81 1.53 19.86
C GLN A 150 -7.62 0.92 18.46
N LEU A 151 -6.38 0.61 18.06
CA LEU A 151 -6.11 -0.06 16.79
C LEU A 151 -6.68 -1.50 16.76
N ILE A 152 -6.60 -2.24 17.87
CA ILE A 152 -7.21 -3.58 17.95
C ILE A 152 -8.74 -3.49 17.84
N ASN A 153 -9.36 -2.53 18.53
CA ASN A 153 -10.81 -2.34 18.52
C ASN A 153 -11.35 -1.90 17.15
N ARG A 154 -10.52 -1.29 16.30
CA ARG A 154 -10.85 -0.94 14.92
C ARG A 154 -10.80 -2.12 13.95
N ARG A 155 -10.41 -3.33 14.39
CA ARG A 155 -10.49 -4.53 13.56
C ARG A 155 -11.91 -5.09 13.58
N HIS A 156 -12.43 -5.40 12.40
CA HIS A 156 -13.70 -6.11 12.27
C HIS A 156 -13.44 -7.61 12.19
N VAL A 157 -13.76 -8.33 13.27
CA VAL A 157 -13.63 -9.80 13.35
C VAL A 157 -15.02 -10.43 13.28
N HIS A 158 -15.22 -11.37 12.37
CA HIS A 158 -16.43 -12.16 12.24
C HIS A 158 -16.05 -13.63 12.24
N ASP A 159 -16.61 -14.43 13.15
CA ASP A 159 -16.33 -15.88 13.28
C ASP A 159 -14.83 -16.23 13.23
N GLU A 160 -14.03 -15.53 14.04
CA GLU A 160 -12.56 -15.67 14.13
C GLU A 160 -11.77 -15.22 12.88
N VAL A 161 -12.44 -14.85 11.79
CA VAL A 161 -11.84 -14.30 10.57
C VAL A 161 -11.85 -12.76 10.62
N THR A 162 -10.69 -12.15 10.41
CA THR A 162 -10.56 -10.68 10.38
C THR A 162 -11.07 -10.14 9.04
N SER A 163 -12.34 -9.76 8.96
CA SER A 163 -12.95 -9.20 7.75
C SER A 163 -12.28 -7.91 7.26
N ALA A 164 -11.95 -6.99 8.18
CA ALA A 164 -11.21 -5.76 7.89
C ALA A 164 -10.21 -5.45 9.00
N ASN A 165 -8.98 -5.09 8.60
CA ASN A 165 -7.92 -4.67 9.52
C ASN A 165 -8.04 -3.18 9.84
N PHE A 166 -7.32 -2.72 10.86
CA PHE A 166 -7.23 -1.29 11.13
C PHE A 166 -6.52 -0.55 9.98
N PRO A 167 -6.76 0.77 9.80
CA PRO A 167 -6.19 1.56 8.71
C PRO A 167 -4.66 1.50 8.66
N ALA A 168 -4.08 1.37 7.46
CA ALA A 168 -2.63 1.29 7.27
C ALA A 168 -1.89 2.58 7.68
N ALA A 169 -2.59 3.71 7.73
CA ALA A 169 -2.08 4.98 8.24
C ALA A 169 -3.13 5.59 9.18
N PHE A 170 -2.68 6.20 10.27
CA PHE A 170 -3.53 6.77 11.31
C PHE A 170 -2.85 7.96 11.98
N ILE A 171 -3.62 8.75 12.70
CA ILE A 171 -3.14 9.90 13.48
C ILE A 171 -3.36 9.59 14.95
N PHE A 172 -2.37 9.86 15.78
CA PHE A 172 -2.50 9.79 17.22
C PHE A 172 -2.32 11.17 17.85
N ASP A 173 -3.31 11.62 18.60
CA ASP A 173 -3.23 12.85 19.38
C ASP A 173 -2.71 12.53 20.79
N LEU A 174 -1.57 13.11 21.14
CA LEU A 174 -0.94 12.94 22.45
C LEU A 174 -1.72 13.61 23.58
N THR A 175 -2.54 14.61 23.28
CA THR A 175 -3.28 15.38 24.30
C THR A 175 -4.55 14.65 24.71
N SER A 176 -5.34 14.19 23.74
CA SER A 176 -6.55 13.41 23.99
C SER A 176 -6.29 11.91 24.18
N SER A 177 -5.10 11.42 23.82
CA SER A 177 -4.77 10.00 23.77
C SER A 177 -5.69 9.18 22.85
N THR A 178 -6.17 9.78 21.75
CA THR A 178 -7.09 9.15 20.79
C THR A 178 -6.46 8.93 19.42
N VAL A 179 -6.84 7.83 18.78
CA VAL A 179 -6.46 7.48 17.40
C VAL A 179 -7.57 7.95 16.46
N TYR A 180 -7.19 8.74 15.47
CA TYR A 180 -8.05 9.26 14.40
C TYR A 180 -7.65 8.67 13.05
N ASP A 181 -8.59 8.69 12.10
CA ASP A 181 -8.29 8.34 10.72
C ASP A 181 -7.61 9.52 10.01
N LEU A 182 -6.87 9.23 8.93
CA LEU A 182 -6.25 10.30 8.13
C LEU A 182 -7.28 11.25 7.53
N GLU A 183 -8.49 10.76 7.25
CA GLU A 183 -9.60 11.54 6.70
C GLU A 183 -10.07 12.63 7.67
N ASP A 184 -9.95 12.38 8.98
CA ASP A 184 -10.36 13.31 10.04
C ASP A 184 -9.39 14.48 10.21
N LEU A 185 -8.25 14.49 9.53
CA LEU A 185 -7.20 15.51 9.68
C LEU A 185 -7.73 16.94 9.54
N HIS A 186 -8.72 17.18 8.67
CA HIS A 186 -9.33 18.49 8.48
C HIS A 186 -10.23 18.93 9.65
N SER A 187 -10.81 17.98 10.36
CA SER A 187 -11.67 18.24 11.54
C SER A 187 -10.85 18.44 12.82
N LEU A 188 -9.62 17.90 12.84
CA LEU A 188 -8.66 18.11 13.90
C LEU A 188 -8.12 19.55 13.80
N SER A 189 -8.72 20.45 14.59
CA SER A 189 -8.05 21.70 14.94
C SER A 189 -6.69 21.37 15.57
N PRO A 190 -5.64 22.17 15.39
CA PRO A 190 -4.32 21.80 15.88
C PRO A 190 -4.25 21.77 17.42
N PRO A 191 -4.01 20.61 18.07
CA PRO A 191 -3.06 20.52 19.15
C PRO A 191 -1.65 20.38 18.56
N SER A 192 -0.66 20.90 19.27
CA SER A 192 0.76 20.92 18.89
C SER A 192 1.47 19.56 18.97
N ALA A 193 0.74 18.45 19.17
CA ALA A 193 1.30 17.15 19.54
C ALA A 193 0.64 15.97 18.78
N LEU A 194 0.49 16.11 17.47
CA LEU A 194 0.02 15.03 16.60
C LEU A 194 1.18 14.11 16.18
N VAL A 195 0.93 12.81 16.18
CA VAL A 195 1.86 11.78 15.71
C VAL A 195 1.22 11.05 14.54
N PHE A 196 1.90 11.03 13.40
CA PHE A 196 1.48 10.25 12.23
C PHE A 196 2.06 8.84 12.33
N GLY A 197 1.18 7.85 12.36
CA GLY A 197 1.53 6.44 12.38
C GLY A 197 1.19 5.78 11.05
N PHE A 198 2.01 4.83 10.63
CA PHE A 198 1.71 3.94 9.52
C PHE A 198 2.23 2.53 9.83
N VAL A 199 1.67 1.53 9.15
CA VAL A 199 2.11 0.15 9.23
C VAL A 199 3.36 -0.02 8.37
N ASP A 200 4.48 -0.33 9.02
CA ASP A 200 5.76 -0.60 8.38
C ASP A 200 5.84 -2.09 7.98
N PRO A 201 6.06 -2.42 6.68
CA PRO A 201 5.98 -3.77 6.14
C PRO A 201 7.28 -4.59 6.24
#